data_AF-A0A9P9PWQ6-F1
#
_entry.id   AF-A0A9P9PWQ6-F1
#
_cell.length_a   1.000
_cell.length_b   1.000
_cell.length_c   1.000
_cell.angle_alpha   90.00
_cell.angle_beta   90.00
_cell.angle_gamma   90.00
#
_symmetry.space_group_name_H-M   'P 1'
#
loop_
_entity.id
_entity.type
_entity.pdbx_description
1 polymer ?
#
loop_
_entity_poly.entity_id
_entity_poly.type
_entity_poly.pdbx_seq_one_letter_code
_entity_poly.pdbx_strand_id
1 'polypeptide(L)'
;MVNEADIQKALDDLESQEVPNYSATAKKFKIDCRTLQRRHKGISKPKELAYSESHMLLTIEEEKHINNLSDRTLPPTPQILRNLLYEIVKK
;
A
#
# COMPACT_ATOMS: atom_id res chain seq x y z
N MET A 1 11.51 12.91 -4.08
CA MET A 1 10.42 11.90 -4.04
C MET A 1 9.32 12.46 -3.16
N VAL A 2 8.08 12.49 -3.64
CA VAL A 2 6.92 12.88 -2.80
C VAL A 2 6.71 11.79 -1.75
N ASN A 3 6.53 12.16 -0.50
CA ASN A 3 6.30 11.20 0.58
C ASN A 3 4.91 10.58 0.42
N GLU A 4 4.81 9.25 0.50
CA GLU A 4 3.54 8.54 0.34
C GLU A 4 2.53 8.94 1.45
N ALA A 5 3.02 9.27 2.64
CA ALA A 5 2.20 9.76 3.74
C ALA A 5 1.52 11.12 3.43
N ASP A 6 2.18 11.99 2.66
CA ASP A 6 1.61 13.29 2.28
C ASP A 6 0.57 13.13 1.17
N ILE A 7 0.76 12.16 0.27
CA ILE A 7 -0.23 11.77 -0.74
C ILE A 7 -1.49 11.24 -0.05
N GLN A 8 -1.35 10.37 0.95
CA GLN A 8 -2.50 9.82 1.66
C GLN A 8 -3.32 10.92 2.35
N LYS A 9 -2.65 11.82 3.09
CA LYS A 9 -3.33 12.97 3.71
C LYS A 9 -4.05 13.86 2.70
N ALA A 10 -3.49 14.02 1.50
CA ALA A 10 -4.11 14.80 0.44
C ALA A 10 -5.30 14.09 -0.21
N LEU A 11 -5.32 12.75 -0.23
CA LEU A 11 -6.46 11.95 -0.65
C LEU A 11 -7.58 12.01 0.40
N ASP A 12 -7.26 11.88 1.68
CA ASP A 12 -8.23 11.97 2.77
C ASP A 12 -8.92 13.36 2.80
N ASP A 13 -8.16 14.44 2.54
CA ASP A 13 -8.67 15.82 2.41
C ASP A 13 -9.54 16.01 1.17
N LEU A 14 -9.31 15.25 0.09
CA LEU A 14 -10.17 15.25 -1.11
C LEU A 14 -11.46 14.48 -0.90
N GLU A 15 -11.41 13.34 -0.21
CA GLU A 15 -12.60 12.53 0.11
C GLU A 15 -13.53 13.24 1.09
N SER A 16 -12.99 14.12 1.93
CA SER A 16 -13.76 14.97 2.85
C SER A 16 -14.51 16.11 2.15
N GLN A 17 -14.26 16.38 0.87
CA GLN A 17 -14.91 17.45 0.11
C GLN A 17 -16.11 16.91 -0.67
N GLU A 18 -17.27 17.58 -0.63
CA GLU A 18 -18.43 17.23 -1.47
C GLU A 18 -18.10 17.30 -2.97
N VAL A 19 -17.26 18.25 -3.37
CA VAL A 19 -16.76 18.39 -4.74
C VAL A 19 -15.23 18.37 -4.72
N PRO A 20 -14.57 17.36 -5.31
CA PRO A 20 -13.12 17.21 -5.22
C PRO A 20 -12.37 18.35 -5.92
N ASN A 21 -11.68 19.19 -5.16
CA ASN A 21 -10.87 20.29 -5.69
C ASN A 21 -9.38 19.97 -5.71
N TYR A 22 -8.95 19.24 -6.74
CA TYR A 22 -7.55 18.82 -6.90
C TYR A 22 -6.54 19.95 -6.87
N SER A 23 -6.87 21.14 -7.41
CA SER A 23 -5.91 22.25 -7.52
C SER A 23 -5.62 22.90 -6.18
N ALA A 24 -6.65 23.07 -5.34
CA ALA A 24 -6.50 23.61 -4.00
C ALA A 24 -5.73 22.63 -3.10
N THR A 25 -6.11 21.35 -3.13
CA THR A 25 -5.47 20.32 -2.31
C THR A 25 -4.02 20.07 -2.73
N ALA A 26 -3.73 20.05 -4.04
CA ALA A 26 -2.37 19.95 -4.56
C ALA A 26 -1.46 21.08 -4.06
N LYS A 27 -1.95 22.33 -4.03
CA LYS A 27 -1.19 23.47 -3.51
C LYS A 27 -0.95 23.36 -2.00
N LYS A 28 -1.96 22.93 -1.24
CA LYS A 28 -1.88 22.76 0.23
C LYS A 28 -0.79 21.75 0.62
N PHE A 29 -0.75 20.61 -0.06
CA PHE A 29 0.19 19.53 0.25
C PHE A 29 1.49 19.60 -0.58
N LYS A 30 1.65 20.59 -1.46
CA LYS A 30 2.79 20.73 -2.38
C LYS A 30 3.02 19.48 -3.25
N ILE A 31 1.92 18.88 -3.70
CA ILE A 31 1.91 17.70 -4.57
C ILE A 31 1.50 18.15 -5.97
N ASP A 32 2.06 17.51 -6.99
CA ASP A 32 1.61 17.76 -8.36
C ASP A 32 0.14 17.32 -8.54
N CYS A 33 -0.67 18.21 -9.11
CA CYS A 33 -2.11 18.01 -9.30
C CYS A 33 -2.41 16.77 -10.16
N ARG A 34 -1.59 16.53 -11.20
CA ARG A 34 -1.74 15.37 -12.09
C ARG A 34 -1.46 14.07 -11.33
N THR A 35 -0.46 14.08 -10.46
CA THR A 35 -0.16 12.97 -9.55
C THR A 35 -1.33 12.67 -8.62
N LEU A 36 -1.86 13.69 -7.94
CA LEU A 36 -3.00 13.57 -7.02
C LEU A 36 -4.24 13.01 -7.73
N GLN A 37 -4.56 13.52 -8.92
CA GLN A 37 -5.69 13.05 -9.72
C GLN A 37 -5.57 11.58 -10.14
N ARG A 38 -4.36 11.14 -10.55
CA ARG A 38 -4.12 9.74 -10.94
C ARG A 38 -4.20 8.79 -9.75
N ARG A 39 -3.73 9.22 -8.58
CA ARG A 39 -3.86 8.47 -7.32
C ARG A 39 -5.32 8.32 -6.89
N HIS A 40 -6.07 9.43 -6.86
CA HIS A 40 -7.49 9.41 -6.49
C HIS A 40 -8.34 8.57 -7.43
N LYS A 41 -8.04 8.56 -8.73
CA LYS A 41 -8.71 7.71 -9.74
C LYS A 41 -8.24 6.24 -9.73
N GLY A 42 -7.30 5.86 -8.87
CA GLY A 42 -6.73 4.49 -8.82
C GLY A 42 -5.85 4.10 -10.01
N ILE A 43 -5.49 5.04 -10.89
CA ILE A 43 -4.63 4.80 -12.07
C ILE A 43 -3.19 4.52 -11.64
N SER A 44 -2.74 5.18 -10.57
CA SER A 44 -1.40 5.01 -10.03
C SER A 44 -1.51 4.54 -8.59
N LYS A 45 -0.71 3.53 -8.25
CA LYS A 45 -0.69 2.91 -6.91
C LYS A 45 0.62 3.22 -6.19
N PRO A 46 0.65 3.07 -4.85
CA PRO A 46 1.88 3.12 -4.08
C PRO A 46 2.89 2.12 -4.65
N LYS A 47 4.17 2.47 -4.59
CA LYS A 47 5.23 1.61 -5.17
C LYS A 47 5.20 0.20 -4.59
N GLU A 48 4.96 0.08 -3.29
CA GLU A 48 4.89 -1.21 -2.59
C GLU A 48 3.72 -2.07 -3.08
N LEU A 49 2.53 -1.48 -3.23
CA LEU A 49 1.35 -2.18 -3.76
C LEU A 49 1.51 -2.55 -5.24
N ALA A 50 2.05 -1.65 -6.05
CA ALA A 50 2.31 -1.95 -7.47
C ALA A 50 3.31 -3.09 -7.62
N TYR A 51 4.35 -3.11 -6.78
CA TYR A 51 5.36 -4.17 -6.77
C TYR A 51 4.79 -5.50 -6.31
N SER A 52 3.99 -5.51 -5.23
CA SER A 52 3.34 -6.74 -4.77
C SER A 52 2.40 -7.32 -5.81
N GLU A 53 1.58 -6.48 -6.46
CA GLU A 53 0.64 -6.94 -7.49
C GLU A 53 1.34 -7.52 -8.73
N SER A 54 2.48 -6.96 -9.13
CA SER A 54 3.15 -7.38 -10.37
C SER A 54 4.19 -8.48 -10.19
N HIS A 55 4.81 -8.59 -9.01
CA HIS A 55 5.96 -9.47 -8.79
C HIS A 55 5.75 -10.52 -7.69
N MET A 56 4.64 -10.48 -6.96
CA MET A 56 4.46 -11.32 -5.77
C MET A 56 3.17 -12.13 -5.88
N LEU A 57 3.27 -13.41 -5.55
CA LEU A 57 2.13 -14.33 -5.47
C LEU A 57 1.41 -14.22 -4.11
N LEU A 58 2.03 -13.54 -3.15
CA LEU A 58 1.57 -13.37 -1.77
C LEU A 58 1.23 -11.90 -1.50
N THR A 59 0.33 -11.68 -0.54
CA THR A 59 -0.06 -10.34 -0.07
C THR A 59 1.10 -9.67 0.69
N ILE A 60 1.19 -8.33 0.67
CA ILE A 60 2.23 -7.57 1.42
C ILE A 60 2.32 -7.99 2.90
N GLU A 61 1.19 -8.28 3.53
CA GLU A 61 1.15 -8.71 4.94
C GLU A 61 1.77 -10.09 5.15
N GLU A 62 1.52 -11.02 4.22
CA GLU A 62 2.07 -12.38 4.26
C GLU A 62 3.59 -12.34 4.08
N GLU A 63 4.08 -11.51 3.17
CA GLU A 63 5.51 -11.29 2.98
C GLU A 63 6.21 -10.70 4.21
N LYS A 64 5.61 -9.67 4.82
CA LYS A 64 6.15 -9.08 6.06
C LYS A 64 6.21 -10.11 7.18
N HIS A 65 5.24 -11.01 7.25
CA HIS A 65 5.23 -12.08 8.24
C HIS A 65 6.35 -13.10 8.00
N ILE A 66 6.55 -13.51 6.74
CA ILE A 66 7.63 -14.44 6.34
C ILE A 66 9.02 -13.81 6.60
N ASN A 67 9.20 -12.55 6.23
CA ASN A 67 10.45 -11.83 6.46
C ASN A 67 10.75 -11.69 7.96
N ASN A 68 9.76 -11.39 8.79
CA ASN A 68 9.92 -11.34 10.25
C ASN A 68 10.33 -12.71 10.85
N LEU A 69 9.81 -13.82 10.31
CA LEU A 69 10.25 -15.16 10.73
C LEU A 69 11.71 -15.43 10.32
N SER A 70 12.07 -15.05 9.09
CA SER A 70 13.44 -15.18 8.58
C SER A 70 14.44 -14.33 9.39
N ASP A 71 14.08 -13.10 9.74
CA ASP A 71 14.87 -12.19 10.58
C ASP A 71 15.10 -12.74 11.99
N ARG A 72 14.16 -13.55 12.50
CA ARG A 72 14.28 -14.28 13.77
C ARG A 72 15.09 -15.56 13.66
N THR A 73 15.83 -15.78 12.57
CA THR A 73 16.63 -16.98 12.28
C THR A 73 15.81 -18.27 12.18
N LEU A 74 14.49 -18.16 12.02
CA LEU A 74 13.60 -19.29 11.75
C LEU A 74 13.40 -19.35 10.23
N PRO A 75 14.10 -20.26 9.51
CA PRO A 75 13.92 -20.36 8.08
C PRO A 75 12.45 -20.70 7.79
N PRO A 76 11.75 -19.91 6.95
CA PRO A 76 10.35 -20.17 6.63
C PRO A 76 10.28 -21.44 5.79
N THR A 77 10.12 -22.57 6.46
CA THR A 77 9.96 -23.86 5.78
C THR A 77 8.56 -23.94 5.16
N PRO A 78 8.38 -24.64 4.03
CA PRO A 78 7.08 -24.76 3.36
C PRO A 78 5.95 -25.27 4.28
N GLN A 79 6.29 -26.05 5.30
CA GLN A 79 5.36 -26.54 6.31
C GLN A 79 4.86 -25.43 7.24
N ILE A 80 5.75 -24.52 7.66
CA ILE A 80 5.38 -23.34 8.47
C ILE A 80 4.46 -22.43 7.67
N LEU A 81 4.76 -22.21 6.38
CA LEU A 81 3.91 -21.43 5.47
C LEU A 81 2.51 -22.04 5.32
N ARG A 82 2.41 -23.36 5.15
CA ARG A 82 1.11 -24.05 5.08
C ARG A 82 0.31 -23.93 6.37
N ASN A 83 0.97 -24.08 7.52
CA ASN A 83 0.30 -23.97 8.81
C ASN A 83 -0.23 -22.54 9.04
N LEU A 84 0.54 -21.51 8.68
CA LEU A 84 0.13 -20.11 8.78
C LEU A 84 -1.03 -19.76 7.86
N LEU A 85 -0.96 -20.17 6.58
CA LEU A 85 -2.07 -20.00 5.64
C LEU A 85 -3.34 -20.69 6.15
N TYR A 86 -3.20 -21.88 6.74
CA TYR A 86 -4.33 -22.60 7.30
C TYR A 86 -4.97 -21.84 8.48
N GLU A 87 -4.19 -21.21 9.36
CA GLU A 87 -4.73 -20.39 10.44
C GLU A 87 -5.42 -19.10 9.94
N ILE A 88 -4.89 -18.47 8.89
CA ILE A 88 -5.47 -17.26 8.30
C ILE A 88 -6.83 -17.56 7.65
N VAL A 89 -6.94 -18.67 6.92
CA VAL A 89 -8.17 -19.06 6.20
C VAL A 89 -9.26 -19.61 7.13
N LYS A 90 -8.90 -20.16 8.29
CA LYS A 90 -9.87 -20.72 9.25
C LYS A 90 -10.54 -19.69 10.16
N LYS A 91 -10.09 -18.43 10.10
CA LYS A 91 -10.60 -17.32 10.91
C LYS A 91 -11.68 -16.57 10.16
#